data_AF-A0A7G3G9M2-F1
#
_entry.id   AF-A0A7G3G9M2-F1
#
_cell.length_a   1.000
_cell.length_b   1.000
_cell.length_c   1.000
_cell.angle_alpha   90.00
_cell.angle_beta   90.00
_cell.angle_gamma   90.00
#
_symmetry.space_group_name_H-M   'P 1'
#
loop_
_entity.id
_entity.type
_entity.pdbx_description
1 polymer ?
#
loop_
_entity_poly.entity_id
_entity_poly.type
_entity_poly.pdbx_seq_one_letter_code
_entity_poly.pdbx_strand_id
1 'polypeptide(L)'
;MQQSSAGRSLNEAKFNNLCSHYKDSSEIHFATIKQRDTLFYLLLAILSLFIVHSAYTDFFNKVVSELFKKNTYTELNEKVDLISTFLWLFVFGVSAKYFQTAGIIEKQYGYLHALEEQLEKFYRNTVIFTREGKFYLNKYPVLSKWMWFLYTIAFPLMILMCICFKAYTEISVVKLAGATIYINMVFGILVFITTVIYMFSLHFKK
;
A
#
# COMPACT_ATOMS: atom_id res chain seq x y z
N MET A 1 -15.74 52.34 -26.43
CA MET A 1 -15.57 50.87 -26.43
C MET A 1 -14.38 50.52 -25.54
N GLN A 2 -14.64 50.22 -24.27
CA GLN A 2 -13.61 49.91 -23.27
C GLN A 2 -14.00 48.58 -22.62
N GLN A 3 -13.96 47.50 -23.42
CA GLN A 3 -14.14 46.16 -22.89
C GLN A 3 -12.83 45.71 -22.23
N SER A 4 -12.79 45.92 -20.91
CA SER A 4 -12.28 44.96 -19.92
C SER A 4 -10.88 44.38 -20.14
N SER A 5 -9.83 45.18 -19.91
CA SER A 5 -8.48 44.64 -19.65
C SER A 5 -8.44 43.79 -18.35
N ALA A 6 -9.28 44.15 -17.37
CA ALA A 6 -9.42 43.45 -16.09
C ALA A 6 -10.01 42.03 -16.23
N GLY A 7 -10.92 41.80 -17.19
CA GLY A 7 -11.47 40.47 -17.46
C GLY A 7 -10.48 39.55 -18.17
N ARG A 8 -9.55 40.12 -18.96
CA ARG A 8 -8.47 39.37 -19.62
C ARG A 8 -7.41 38.90 -18.61
N SER A 9 -7.00 39.77 -17.69
CA SER A 9 -6.04 39.43 -16.63
C SER A 9 -6.60 38.43 -15.61
N LEU A 10 -7.90 38.48 -15.31
CA LEU A 10 -8.54 37.51 -14.40
C LEU A 10 -8.58 36.10 -15.03
N ASN A 11 -8.83 35.99 -16.33
CA ASN A 11 -8.81 34.72 -17.04
C ASN A 11 -7.39 34.12 -17.13
N GLU A 12 -6.38 34.95 -17.37
CA GLU A 12 -4.97 34.54 -17.33
C GLU A 12 -4.55 34.08 -15.92
N ALA A 13 -4.93 34.81 -14.87
CA ALA A 13 -4.64 34.44 -13.49
C ALA A 13 -5.29 33.10 -13.11
N LYS A 14 -6.56 32.90 -13.49
CA LYS A 14 -7.28 31.63 -13.26
C LYS A 14 -6.62 30.47 -13.99
N PHE A 15 -6.21 30.68 -15.24
CA PHE A 15 -5.51 29.68 -16.03
C PHE A 15 -4.15 29.32 -15.41
N ASN A 16 -3.35 30.31 -15.04
CA ASN A 16 -2.04 30.09 -14.42
C ASN A 16 -2.15 29.35 -13.08
N ASN A 17 -3.16 29.67 -12.27
CA ASN A 17 -3.44 28.94 -11.03
C ASN A 17 -3.79 27.48 -11.31
N LEU A 18 -4.65 27.21 -12.29
CA LEU A 18 -5.03 25.85 -12.66
C LEU A 18 -3.83 25.03 -13.17
N CYS A 19 -2.94 25.65 -13.97
CA CYS A 19 -1.69 25.03 -14.43
C CYS A 19 -0.75 24.71 -13.26
N SER A 20 -0.57 25.64 -12.31
CA SER A 20 0.23 25.41 -11.11
C SER A 20 -0.35 24.25 -10.29
N HIS A 21 -1.66 24.27 -10.06
CA HIS A 21 -2.35 23.25 -9.29
C HIS A 21 -2.28 21.86 -9.92
N TYR A 22 -2.37 21.78 -11.25
CA TYR A 22 -2.16 20.53 -12.00
C TYR A 22 -0.74 20.00 -11.86
N LYS A 23 0.27 20.89 -11.95
CA LYS A 23 1.67 20.53 -11.75
C LYS A 23 1.90 19.99 -10.34
N ASP A 24 1.46 20.71 -9.32
CA ASP A 24 1.62 20.33 -7.91
C ASP A 24 0.90 19.00 -7.62
N SER A 25 -0.32 18.84 -8.13
CA SER A 25 -1.09 17.59 -8.00
C SER A 25 -0.41 16.41 -8.69
N SER A 26 0.20 16.63 -9.85
CA SER A 26 0.96 15.61 -10.57
C SER A 26 2.22 15.18 -9.80
N GLU A 27 2.94 16.14 -9.22
CA GLU A 27 4.13 15.86 -8.42
C GLU A 27 3.78 15.05 -7.16
N ILE A 28 2.70 15.42 -6.46
CA ILE A 28 2.17 14.66 -5.33
C ILE A 28 1.79 13.24 -5.76
N HIS A 29 1.19 13.08 -6.93
CA HIS A 29 0.79 11.77 -7.44
C HIS A 29 1.99 10.86 -7.68
N PHE A 30 3.03 11.35 -8.37
CA PHE A 30 4.26 10.57 -8.58
C PHE A 30 4.99 10.24 -7.28
N ALA A 31 5.03 11.16 -6.33
CA ALA A 31 5.60 10.90 -5.00
C ALA A 31 4.82 9.79 -4.27
N THR A 32 3.49 9.78 -4.38
CA THR A 32 2.62 8.76 -3.79
C THR A 32 2.85 7.39 -4.44
N ILE A 33 3.02 7.33 -5.77
CA ILE A 33 3.37 6.09 -6.49
C ILE A 33 4.72 5.54 -5.99
N LYS A 34 5.74 6.38 -5.88
CA LYS A 34 7.06 5.97 -5.36
C LYS A 34 6.97 5.45 -3.92
N GLN A 35 6.13 6.07 -3.10
CA GLN A 35 5.88 5.61 -1.74
C GLN A 35 5.22 4.22 -1.72
N ARG A 36 4.22 3.97 -2.57
CA ARG A 36 3.59 2.64 -2.72
C ARG A 36 4.63 1.60 -3.10
N ASP A 37 5.49 1.89 -4.08
CA ASP A 37 6.49 0.94 -4.56
C ASP A 37 7.53 0.63 -3.48
N THR A 38 7.93 1.63 -2.70
CA THR A 38 8.81 1.44 -1.53
C THR A 38 8.15 0.54 -0.48
N LEU A 39 6.87 0.79 -0.16
CA LEU A 39 6.09 -0.02 0.78
C LEU A 39 5.90 -1.45 0.26
N PHE A 40 5.72 -1.64 -1.06
CA PHE A 40 5.62 -2.94 -1.70
C PHE A 40 6.88 -3.78 -1.47
N TYR A 41 8.06 -3.23 -1.77
CA TYR A 41 9.33 -3.95 -1.56
C TYR A 41 9.61 -4.20 -0.07
N LEU A 42 9.29 -3.23 0.80
CA LEU A 42 9.41 -3.42 2.24
C LEU A 42 8.51 -4.56 2.74
N LEU A 43 7.26 -4.59 2.29
CA LEU A 43 6.32 -5.63 2.69
C LEU A 43 6.71 -6.99 2.11
N LEU A 44 7.24 -7.06 0.89
CA LEU A 44 7.83 -8.30 0.35
C LEU A 44 8.97 -8.84 1.23
N ALA A 45 9.87 -7.96 1.69
CA ALA A 45 10.95 -8.36 2.59
C ALA A 45 10.40 -8.87 3.93
N ILE A 46 9.43 -8.18 4.50
CA ILE A 46 8.77 -8.58 5.76
C ILE A 46 8.03 -9.92 5.59
N LEU A 47 7.26 -10.11 4.52
CA LEU A 47 6.55 -11.36 4.25
C LEU A 47 7.51 -12.53 4.02
N SER A 48 8.64 -12.28 3.35
CA SER A 48 9.70 -13.29 3.18
C SER A 48 10.25 -13.71 4.55
N LEU A 49 10.57 -12.74 5.41
CA LEU A 49 11.00 -13.00 6.78
C LEU A 49 9.92 -13.74 7.60
N PHE A 50 8.65 -13.38 7.38
CA PHE A 50 7.48 -14.02 7.99
C PHE A 50 7.41 -15.52 7.68
N ILE A 51 7.60 -15.88 6.41
CA ILE A 51 7.61 -17.27 5.94
C ILE A 51 8.83 -18.02 6.49
N VAL A 52 10.03 -17.43 6.39
CA VAL A 52 11.26 -18.06 6.87
C VAL A 52 11.18 -18.32 8.39
N HIS A 53 10.67 -17.37 9.17
CA HIS A 53 10.45 -17.55 10.60
C HIS A 53 9.47 -18.70 10.92
N SER A 54 8.48 -18.92 10.06
CA SER A 54 7.50 -20.02 10.19
C SER A 54 8.10 -21.38 9.83
N ALA A 55 8.97 -21.43 8.82
CA ALA A 55 9.58 -22.67 8.35
C ALA A 55 10.76 -23.12 9.23
N TYR A 56 11.49 -22.18 9.83
CA TYR A 56 12.73 -22.42 10.56
C TYR A 56 12.69 -21.89 12.00
N THR A 57 11.59 -22.13 12.71
CA THR A 57 11.41 -21.64 14.08
C THR A 57 12.56 -22.07 15.01
N ASP A 58 13.00 -23.33 14.93
CA ASP A 58 14.13 -23.84 15.73
C ASP A 58 15.45 -23.09 15.49
N PHE A 59 15.70 -22.67 14.25
CA PHE A 59 16.89 -21.90 13.91
C PHE A 59 16.84 -20.51 14.56
N PHE A 60 15.70 -19.83 14.50
CA PHE A 60 15.50 -18.55 15.18
C PHE A 60 15.65 -18.69 16.69
N ASN A 61 15.12 -19.76 17.27
CA ASN A 61 15.24 -20.03 18.71
C ASN A 61 16.71 -20.18 19.13
N LYS A 62 17.50 -20.89 18.32
CA LYS A 62 18.95 -21.05 18.54
C LYS A 62 19.70 -19.71 18.45
N VAL A 63 19.47 -18.93 17.38
CA VAL A 63 20.11 -17.62 17.19
C VAL A 63 19.80 -16.68 18.36
N VAL A 64 18.54 -16.61 18.79
CA VAL A 64 18.14 -15.79 19.94
C VAL A 64 18.82 -16.30 21.22
N SER A 65 18.87 -17.62 21.44
CA SER A 65 19.53 -18.18 22.63
C SER A 65 21.03 -17.88 22.70
N GLU A 66 21.72 -17.90 21.56
CA GLU A 66 23.15 -17.58 21.47
C GLU A 66 23.43 -16.09 21.69
N LEU A 67 22.58 -15.22 21.15
CA LEU A 67 22.71 -13.76 21.35
C LEU A 67 22.51 -13.35 22.81
N PHE A 68 21.63 -14.04 23.54
CA PHE A 68 21.30 -13.69 24.93
C PHE A 68 22.09 -14.47 26.01
N LYS A 69 23.04 -15.35 25.64
CA LYS A 69 24.00 -16.05 26.55
C LYS A 69 23.43 -16.47 27.93
N LYS A 70 22.20 -16.97 28.00
CA LYS A 70 21.56 -17.35 29.28
C LYS A 70 20.99 -18.77 29.18
N ASN A 71 21.54 -19.68 29.99
CA ASN A 71 21.24 -21.12 30.05
C ASN A 71 19.84 -21.48 30.61
N THR A 72 18.85 -20.59 30.55
CA THR A 72 17.50 -20.88 31.04
C THR A 72 16.54 -21.12 29.88
N TYR A 73 16.37 -22.40 29.54
CA TYR A 73 15.45 -22.91 28.50
C TYR A 73 14.02 -22.38 28.63
N THR A 74 13.56 -22.04 29.83
CA THR A 74 12.21 -21.50 30.10
C THR A 74 12.04 -20.01 29.78
N GLU A 75 13.10 -19.19 29.79
CA GLU A 75 13.02 -17.78 29.35
C GLU A 75 13.07 -17.62 27.81
N LEU A 76 13.43 -18.69 27.08
CA LEU A 76 13.67 -18.63 25.63
C LEU A 76 12.38 -18.79 24.81
N ASN A 77 11.46 -19.67 25.22
CA ASN A 77 10.17 -19.82 24.53
C ASN A 77 9.34 -18.52 24.58
N GLU A 78 9.33 -17.82 25.72
CA GLU A 78 8.61 -16.54 25.84
C GLU A 78 9.24 -15.42 24.99
N LYS A 79 10.57 -15.40 24.79
CA LYS A 79 11.26 -14.39 23.97
C LYS A 79 11.09 -14.61 22.48
N VAL A 80 11.00 -15.87 22.03
CA VAL A 80 10.72 -16.24 20.64
C VAL A 80 9.32 -15.79 20.22
N ASP A 81 8.35 -15.91 21.13
CA ASP A 81 6.98 -15.45 20.89
C ASP A 81 6.88 -13.92 20.68
N LEU A 82 7.77 -13.15 21.29
CA LEU A 82 7.84 -11.69 21.08
C LEU A 82 8.27 -11.34 19.65
N ILE A 83 9.22 -12.08 19.06
CA ILE A 83 9.65 -11.84 17.67
C ILE A 83 8.50 -12.10 16.71
N SER A 84 7.73 -13.16 16.92
CA SER A 84 6.54 -13.41 16.10
C SER A 84 5.52 -12.28 16.26
N THR A 85 5.30 -11.80 17.48
CA THR A 85 4.41 -10.67 17.76
C THR A 85 4.85 -9.39 17.02
N PHE A 86 6.14 -9.07 17.03
CA PHE A 86 6.67 -7.93 16.27
C PHE A 86 6.48 -8.11 14.76
N LEU A 87 6.70 -9.31 14.24
CA LEU A 87 6.48 -9.61 12.84
C LEU A 87 5.01 -9.42 12.44
N TRP A 88 4.06 -9.89 13.24
CA TRP A 88 2.62 -9.64 13.04
C TRP A 88 2.29 -8.15 13.04
N LEU A 89 2.86 -7.40 14.00
CA LEU A 89 2.69 -5.94 14.08
C LEU A 89 3.26 -5.23 12.84
N PHE A 90 4.45 -5.62 12.37
CA PHE A 90 5.06 -5.04 11.18
C PHE A 90 4.25 -5.33 9.91
N VAL A 91 3.77 -6.57 9.74
CA VAL A 91 2.87 -6.92 8.64
C VAL A 91 1.64 -6.02 8.68
N PHE A 92 0.97 -5.90 9.83
CA PHE A 92 -0.20 -5.02 9.99
C PHE A 92 0.08 -3.56 9.67
N GLY A 93 1.10 -2.96 10.29
CA GLY A 93 1.40 -1.54 10.13
C GLY A 93 1.78 -1.19 8.69
N VAL A 94 2.64 -1.99 8.06
CA VAL A 94 3.11 -1.75 6.70
C VAL A 94 2.04 -2.09 5.68
N SER A 95 1.27 -3.17 5.85
CA SER A 95 0.17 -3.51 4.93
C SER A 95 -0.94 -2.46 4.96
N ALA A 96 -1.32 -1.98 6.14
CA ALA A 96 -2.32 -0.92 6.28
C ALA A 96 -1.88 0.37 5.58
N LYS A 97 -0.60 0.75 5.74
CA LYS A 97 -0.05 1.91 5.02
C LYS A 97 0.02 1.69 3.53
N TYR A 98 0.42 0.51 3.08
CA TYR A 98 0.42 0.15 1.66
C TYR A 98 -0.99 0.29 1.05
N PHE A 99 -2.02 -0.29 1.69
CA PHE A 99 -3.41 -0.20 1.21
C PHE A 99 -3.93 1.24 1.21
N GLN A 100 -3.61 2.03 2.24
CA GLN A 100 -3.95 3.45 2.28
C GLN A 100 -3.35 4.20 1.10
N THR A 101 -2.05 4.03 0.84
CA THR A 101 -1.35 4.69 -0.27
C THR A 101 -1.89 4.24 -1.63
N ALA A 102 -2.11 2.93 -1.83
CA ALA A 102 -2.69 2.40 -3.05
C ALA A 102 -4.10 2.98 -3.32
N GLY A 103 -4.95 3.07 -2.30
CA GLY A 103 -6.28 3.67 -2.44
C GLY A 103 -6.25 5.19 -2.71
N ILE A 104 -5.23 5.91 -2.24
CA ILE A 104 -5.05 7.34 -2.53
C ILE A 104 -4.66 7.55 -4.00
N ILE A 105 -3.79 6.69 -4.55
CA ILE A 105 -3.36 6.76 -5.95
C ILE A 105 -4.57 6.69 -6.90
N GLU A 106 -5.47 5.73 -6.68
CA GLU A 106 -6.69 5.59 -7.50
C GLU A 106 -7.58 6.83 -7.45
N LYS A 107 -7.73 7.46 -6.28
CA LYS A 107 -8.49 8.71 -6.14
C LYS A 107 -7.81 9.89 -6.84
N GLN A 108 -6.49 9.97 -6.75
CA GLN A 108 -5.71 11.03 -7.38
C GLN A 108 -5.79 10.97 -8.91
N TYR A 109 -5.84 9.77 -9.51
CA TYR A 109 -6.10 9.63 -10.95
C TYR A 109 -7.43 10.29 -11.36
N GLY A 110 -8.51 10.03 -10.63
CA GLY A 110 -9.80 10.67 -10.87
C GLY A 110 -9.76 12.19 -10.73
N TYR A 111 -9.03 12.68 -9.73
CA TYR A 111 -8.84 14.12 -9.51
C TYR A 111 -8.03 14.78 -10.63
N LEU A 112 -6.92 14.18 -11.05
CA LEU A 112 -6.10 14.67 -12.16
C LEU A 112 -6.92 14.71 -13.45
N HIS A 113 -7.75 13.71 -13.70
CA HIS A 113 -8.64 13.70 -14.86
C HIS A 113 -9.63 14.89 -14.85
N ALA A 114 -10.21 15.21 -13.70
CA ALA A 114 -11.09 16.36 -13.55
C ALA A 114 -10.35 17.71 -13.75
N LEU A 115 -9.08 17.80 -13.37
CA LEU A 115 -8.25 18.98 -13.65
C LEU A 115 -7.93 19.10 -15.14
N GLU A 116 -7.57 18.00 -15.80
CA GLU A 116 -7.33 17.97 -17.24
C GLU A 116 -8.56 18.39 -18.03
N GLU A 117 -9.77 17.94 -17.64
CA GLU A 117 -11.02 18.37 -18.27
C GLU A 117 -11.29 19.88 -18.11
N GLN A 118 -10.92 20.46 -16.96
CA GLN A 118 -11.01 21.91 -16.77
C GLN A 118 -9.98 22.68 -17.61
N LEU A 119 -8.76 22.15 -17.78
CA LEU A 119 -7.71 22.74 -18.61
C LEU A 119 -8.04 22.65 -20.11
N GLU A 120 -8.69 21.56 -20.55
CA GLU A 120 -9.11 21.37 -21.94
C GLU A 120 -10.10 22.44 -22.41
N LYS A 121 -10.88 23.04 -21.49
CA LYS A 121 -11.77 24.17 -21.81
C LYS A 121 -11.03 25.40 -22.34
N PHE A 122 -9.76 25.58 -21.95
CA PHE A 122 -8.91 26.68 -22.41
C PHE A 122 -8.16 26.34 -23.70
N TYR A 123 -7.86 25.05 -23.94
CA TYR A 123 -7.14 24.57 -25.13
C TYR A 123 -7.86 23.39 -25.78
N ARG A 124 -9.01 23.67 -26.41
CA ARG A 124 -9.81 22.64 -27.09
C ARG A 124 -8.99 21.91 -28.15
N ASN A 125 -9.15 20.59 -28.21
CA ASN A 125 -8.50 19.71 -29.19
C ASN A 125 -6.96 19.67 -29.13
N THR A 126 -6.37 20.02 -27.98
CA THR A 126 -4.91 19.88 -27.78
C THR A 126 -4.60 18.71 -26.86
N VAL A 127 -3.44 18.08 -27.06
CA VAL A 127 -2.93 16.98 -26.22
C VAL A 127 -2.11 17.45 -25.02
N ILE A 128 -1.90 18.76 -24.88
CA ILE A 128 -0.92 19.37 -23.96
C ILE A 128 -1.18 18.99 -22.49
N PHE A 129 -2.47 18.88 -22.09
CA PHE A 129 -2.89 18.52 -20.74
C PHE A 129 -3.64 17.19 -20.71
N THR A 130 -3.13 16.18 -21.43
CA THR A 130 -3.77 14.84 -21.50
C THR A 130 -2.88 13.71 -21.01
N ARG A 131 -1.78 14.05 -20.31
CA ARG A 131 -0.70 13.12 -19.97
C ARG A 131 -1.19 11.90 -19.17
N GLU A 132 -2.04 12.12 -18.17
CA GLU A 132 -2.55 11.06 -17.29
C GLU A 132 -3.99 10.64 -17.65
N GLY A 133 -4.74 11.47 -18.37
CA GLY A 133 -6.12 11.20 -18.79
C GLY A 133 -6.22 10.57 -20.18
N LYS A 134 -6.69 11.35 -21.16
CA LYS A 134 -7.08 10.83 -22.49
C LYS A 134 -5.93 10.12 -23.21
N PHE A 135 -4.69 10.61 -23.11
CA PHE A 135 -3.56 9.99 -23.80
C PHE A 135 -3.15 8.67 -23.15
N TYR A 136 -3.14 8.61 -21.81
CA TYR A 136 -2.84 7.40 -21.04
C TYR A 136 -3.91 6.32 -21.22
N LEU A 137 -5.20 6.70 -21.24
CA LEU A 137 -6.32 5.77 -21.39
C LEU A 137 -6.50 5.24 -22.82
N ASN A 138 -6.27 6.07 -23.85
CA ASN A 138 -6.48 5.69 -25.25
C ASN A 138 -5.47 4.63 -25.76
N LYS A 139 -4.33 4.47 -25.07
CA LYS A 139 -3.36 3.39 -25.28
C LYS A 139 -2.88 2.81 -23.95
N TYR A 140 -3.81 2.44 -23.07
CA TYR A 140 -3.45 1.89 -21.77
C TYR A 140 -2.52 0.68 -21.96
N PRO A 141 -1.23 0.78 -21.61
CA PRO A 141 -0.28 -0.27 -21.95
C PRO A 141 -0.64 -1.53 -21.19
N VAL A 142 -0.51 -2.69 -21.84
CA VAL A 142 -0.81 -4.00 -21.24
C VAL A 142 -0.07 -4.18 -19.90
N LEU A 143 1.16 -3.67 -19.83
CA LEU A 143 1.96 -3.66 -18.61
C LEU A 143 1.34 -2.85 -17.48
N SER A 144 0.76 -1.67 -17.75
CA SER A 144 0.07 -0.89 -16.71
C SER A 144 -1.14 -1.64 -16.16
N LYS A 145 -1.88 -2.37 -17.02
CA LYS A 145 -3.04 -3.16 -16.59
C LYS A 145 -2.62 -4.34 -15.73
N TRP A 146 -1.52 -4.98 -16.11
CA TRP A 146 -0.90 -6.02 -15.32
C TRP A 146 -0.43 -5.51 -13.95
N MET A 147 0.25 -4.36 -13.91
CA MET A 147 0.70 -3.75 -12.66
C MET A 147 -0.47 -3.32 -11.77
N TRP A 148 -1.53 -2.74 -12.34
CA TRP A 148 -2.75 -2.43 -11.60
C TRP A 148 -3.35 -3.69 -10.96
N PHE A 149 -3.50 -4.77 -11.73
CA PHE A 149 -3.97 -6.06 -11.21
C PHE A 149 -3.06 -6.61 -10.11
N LEU A 150 -1.74 -6.53 -10.30
CA LEU A 150 -0.75 -6.99 -9.34
C LEU A 150 -0.92 -6.28 -7.99
N TYR A 151 -0.98 -4.96 -7.99
CA TYR A 151 -1.01 -4.16 -6.76
C TYR A 151 -2.37 -4.16 -6.05
N THR A 152 -3.46 -4.30 -6.81
CA THR A 152 -4.83 -4.18 -6.29
C THR A 152 -5.51 -5.50 -5.95
N ILE A 153 -5.09 -6.61 -6.58
CA ILE A 153 -5.69 -7.93 -6.39
C ILE A 153 -4.65 -8.95 -5.97
N ALA A 154 -3.63 -9.19 -6.79
CA ALA A 154 -2.71 -10.31 -6.56
C ALA A 154 -1.93 -10.15 -5.25
N PHE A 155 -1.44 -8.94 -4.96
CA PHE A 155 -0.65 -8.66 -3.77
C PHE A 155 -1.45 -8.72 -2.46
N PRO A 156 -2.66 -8.12 -2.35
CA PRO A 156 -3.58 -8.38 -1.24
C PRO A 156 -3.85 -9.86 -0.98
N LEU A 157 -4.12 -10.65 -2.03
CA LEU A 157 -4.35 -12.08 -1.90
C LEU A 157 -3.11 -12.84 -1.39
N MET A 158 -1.93 -12.44 -1.85
CA MET A 158 -0.67 -13.00 -1.36
C MET A 158 -0.45 -12.71 0.12
N ILE A 159 -0.77 -11.50 0.59
CA ILE A 159 -0.74 -11.16 2.03
C ILE A 159 -1.70 -12.07 2.80
N LEU A 160 -2.93 -12.25 2.34
CA LEU A 160 -3.92 -13.15 2.96
C LEU A 160 -3.39 -14.59 3.05
N MET A 161 -2.81 -15.10 1.96
CA MET A 161 -2.22 -16.43 1.93
C MET A 161 -1.10 -16.57 2.97
N CYS A 162 -0.21 -15.57 3.08
CA CYS A 162 0.90 -15.58 4.04
C CYS A 162 0.40 -15.57 5.50
N ILE A 163 -0.59 -14.74 5.83
CA ILE A 163 -1.14 -14.69 7.20
C ILE A 163 -1.89 -15.98 7.54
N CYS A 164 -2.63 -16.57 6.61
CA CYS A 164 -3.32 -17.83 6.83
C CYS A 164 -2.32 -18.97 7.04
N PHE A 165 -1.27 -19.03 6.23
CA PHE A 165 -0.19 -19.99 6.41
C PHE A 165 0.49 -19.83 7.78
N LYS A 166 0.84 -18.59 8.18
CA LYS A 166 1.44 -18.33 9.49
C LYS A 166 0.53 -18.76 10.64
N ALA A 167 -0.72 -18.34 10.61
CA ALA A 167 -1.70 -18.68 11.65
C ALA A 167 -1.86 -20.20 11.79
N TYR A 168 -1.92 -20.92 10.66
CA TYR A 168 -1.96 -22.38 10.66
C TYR A 168 -0.71 -22.99 11.32
N THR A 169 0.48 -22.53 10.95
CA THR A 169 1.73 -23.02 11.56
C THR A 169 1.79 -22.76 13.07
N GLU A 170 1.42 -21.56 13.52
CA GLU A 170 1.40 -21.21 14.95
C GLU A 170 0.40 -22.06 15.73
N ILE A 171 -0.80 -22.31 15.20
CA ILE A 171 -1.78 -23.19 15.86
C ILE A 171 -1.28 -24.64 15.92
N SER A 172 -0.69 -25.14 14.83
CA SER A 172 -0.29 -26.56 14.71
C SER A 172 0.87 -26.96 15.63
N VAL A 173 1.74 -26.01 15.98
CA VAL A 173 2.95 -26.26 16.79
C VAL A 173 2.64 -26.24 18.30
N VAL A 174 1.51 -25.65 18.72
CA VAL A 174 1.27 -25.32 20.12
C VAL A 174 0.50 -26.42 20.87
N LYS A 175 1.16 -27.01 21.88
CA LYS A 175 0.53 -27.85 22.92
C LYS A 175 0.11 -27.07 24.19
N LEU A 176 0.52 -25.82 24.37
CA LEU A 176 0.18 -24.98 25.52
C LEU A 176 0.04 -23.51 25.06
N ALA A 177 -1.19 -22.99 25.03
CA ALA A 177 -1.48 -21.65 24.52
C ALA A 177 -0.87 -20.55 25.42
N GLY A 178 0.25 -19.97 25.00
CA GLY A 178 0.77 -18.73 25.56
C GLY A 178 -0.09 -17.51 25.18
N ALA A 179 -0.07 -16.45 26.00
CA ALA A 179 -0.85 -15.22 25.78
C ALA A 179 -0.53 -14.53 24.43
N THR A 180 0.67 -14.76 23.90
CA THR A 180 1.24 -14.22 22.66
C THR A 180 0.48 -14.66 21.40
N ILE A 181 -0.03 -15.89 21.36
CA ILE A 181 -0.82 -16.40 20.23
C ILE A 181 -2.12 -15.62 20.06
N TYR A 182 -2.78 -15.27 21.17
CA TYR A 182 -4.01 -14.47 21.11
C TYR A 182 -3.72 -13.08 20.55
N ILE A 183 -2.61 -12.46 20.92
CA ILE A 183 -2.17 -11.16 20.39
C ILE A 183 -1.88 -11.27 18.89
N ASN A 184 -1.14 -12.30 18.47
CA ASN A 184 -0.85 -12.56 17.06
C ASN A 184 -2.13 -12.73 16.22
N MET A 185 -3.10 -13.49 16.74
CA MET A 185 -4.38 -13.69 16.09
C MET A 185 -5.17 -12.40 15.95
N VAL A 186 -5.15 -11.53 16.97
CA VAL A 186 -5.77 -10.19 16.88
C VAL A 186 -5.13 -9.40 15.73
N PHE A 187 -3.80 -9.36 15.64
CA PHE A 187 -3.14 -8.69 14.51
C PHE A 187 -3.46 -9.35 13.17
N GLY A 188 -3.53 -10.68 13.10
CA GLY A 188 -3.93 -11.40 11.88
C GLY A 188 -5.35 -11.06 11.43
N ILE A 189 -6.29 -10.97 12.37
CA ILE A 189 -7.67 -10.52 12.09
C ILE A 189 -7.67 -9.07 11.61
N LEU A 190 -6.89 -8.18 12.22
CA LEU A 190 -6.79 -6.78 11.77
C LEU A 190 -6.22 -6.68 10.34
N VAL A 191 -5.19 -7.46 10.00
CA VAL A 191 -4.66 -7.53 8.63
C VAL A 191 -5.74 -8.03 7.68
N PHE A 192 -6.43 -9.11 8.04
CA PHE A 192 -7.51 -9.69 7.24
C PHE A 192 -8.61 -8.67 6.94
N ILE A 193 -9.16 -8.03 7.99
CA ILE A 193 -10.21 -7.02 7.88
C ILE A 193 -9.75 -5.85 7.01
N THR A 194 -8.54 -5.32 7.26
CA THR A 194 -8.01 -4.19 6.48
C THR A 194 -7.86 -4.56 5.01
N THR A 195 -7.40 -5.77 4.71
CA THR A 195 -7.25 -6.26 3.33
C THR A 195 -8.60 -6.39 2.63
N VAL A 196 -9.59 -6.98 3.30
CA VAL A 196 -10.95 -7.13 2.75
C VAL A 196 -11.60 -5.76 2.51
N ILE A 197 -11.49 -4.83 3.46
CA ILE A 197 -11.99 -3.46 3.31
C ILE A 197 -11.32 -2.77 2.12
N TYR A 198 -10.00 -2.89 1.98
CA TYR A 198 -9.26 -2.33 0.85
C TYR A 198 -9.79 -2.87 -0.48
N MET A 199 -9.84 -4.19 -0.65
CA MET A 199 -10.32 -4.83 -1.87
C MET A 199 -11.77 -4.44 -2.18
N PHE A 200 -12.65 -4.42 -1.17
CA PHE A 200 -14.03 -3.99 -1.37
C PHE A 200 -14.11 -2.52 -1.80
N SER A 201 -13.36 -1.63 -1.14
CA SER A 201 -13.38 -0.20 -1.42
C SER A 201 -12.93 0.16 -2.84
N LEU A 202 -12.06 -0.67 -3.42
CA LEU A 202 -11.48 -0.42 -4.74
C LEU A 202 -12.32 -1.04 -5.88
N HIS A 203 -13.01 -2.15 -5.63
CA HIS A 203 -13.80 -2.85 -6.65
C HIS A 203 -15.30 -2.56 -6.60
N PHE A 204 -15.85 -2.13 -5.46
CA PHE A 204 -17.30 -1.90 -5.30
C PHE A 204 -17.70 -0.42 -5.26
N LYS A 205 -16.74 0.52 -5.18
CA LYS A 205 -17.03 1.94 -5.45
C LYS A 205 -16.82 2.23 -6.93
N LYS A 206 -17.89 2.09 -7.70
CA LYS A 206 -18.15 2.90 -8.90
C LYS A 206 -19.16 3.98 -8.53
#